data_AF-A0A9P8QF84-F1
#
_entry.id   AF-A0A9P8QF84-F1
#
_cell.length_a   1.000
_cell.length_b   1.000
_cell.length_c   1.000
_cell.angle_alpha   90.00
_cell.angle_beta   90.00
_cell.angle_gamma   90.00
#
_symmetry.space_group_name_H-M   'P 1'
#
loop_
_entity.id
_entity.type
_entity.pdbx_description
1 polymer ?
#
loop_
_entity_poly.entity_id
_entity_poly.type
_entity_poly.pdbx_seq_one_letter_code
_entity_poly.pdbx_strand_id
1 'polypeptide(L)'
;MAKSSRASSKKFNNQRKAASIFGPAETARQERLSAKLLELAKQAKPEPAEMKIDAMEVDSKKPTRALIPKKRIDKRRKKSSITFPKYSDRLAAKKKRSAK
;
A
#
# COMPACT_ATOMS: atom_id res chain seq x y z
N MET A 1 16.69 17.86 12.73
CA MET A 1 15.49 17.47 11.97
C MET A 1 15.38 15.96 11.88
N ALA A 2 14.23 15.38 12.20
CA ALA A 2 13.99 13.95 11.97
C ALA A 2 13.94 13.65 10.46
N LYS A 3 14.52 12.52 10.03
CA LYS A 3 14.44 12.11 8.62
C LYS A 3 13.00 11.71 8.25
N SER A 4 12.55 12.06 7.05
CA SER A 4 11.22 11.67 6.56
C SER A 4 11.08 10.15 6.39
N SER A 5 9.84 9.65 6.35
CA SER A 5 9.56 8.23 6.06
C SER A 5 10.07 7.78 4.68
N ARG A 6 10.29 8.72 3.75
CA ARG A 6 10.77 8.46 2.39
C ARG A 6 12.28 8.57 2.25
N ALA A 7 13.00 8.97 3.31
CA ALA A 7 14.45 9.07 3.28
C ALA A 7 15.09 7.73 2.86
N SER A 8 16.00 7.78 1.89
CA SER A 8 16.68 6.60 1.33
C SER A 8 17.34 5.75 2.41
N SER A 9 18.10 6.39 3.31
CA SER A 9 18.74 5.73 4.47
C SER A 9 17.76 4.93 5.34
N LYS A 10 16.56 5.46 5.64
CA LYS A 10 15.55 4.74 6.42
C LYS A 10 15.01 3.53 5.66
N LYS A 11 14.75 3.69 4.36
CA LYS A 11 14.25 2.58 3.52
C LYS A 11 15.26 1.44 3.41
N PHE A 12 16.51 1.75 3.11
CA PHE A 12 17.57 0.76 2.97
C PHE A 12 17.76 -0.06 4.27
N ASN A 13 17.81 0.63 5.41
CA ASN A 13 17.93 -0.04 6.71
C ASN A 13 16.72 -0.94 7.01
N ASN A 14 15.50 -0.49 6.68
CA ASN A 14 14.30 -1.31 6.89
C ASN A 14 14.26 -2.54 5.97
N GLN A 15 14.70 -2.40 4.72
CA GLN A 15 14.84 -3.55 3.81
C GLN A 15 15.83 -4.59 4.35
N ARG A 16 16.98 -4.14 4.87
CA ARG A 16 17.96 -5.04 5.50
C ARG A 16 17.37 -5.76 6.72
N LYS A 17 16.61 -5.06 7.57
CA LYS A 17 15.91 -5.67 8.72
C LYS A 17 14.85 -6.68 8.28
N ALA A 18 14.09 -6.35 7.22
CA ALA A 18 13.11 -7.26 6.63
C ALA A 18 13.78 -8.57 6.17
N ALA A 19 14.90 -8.49 5.47
CA ALA A 19 15.60 -9.67 4.98
C ALA A 19 16.26 -10.51 6.10
N SER A 20 16.90 -9.86 7.07
CA SER A 20 17.71 -10.57 8.09
C SER A 20 16.92 -11.03 9.31
N ILE A 21 15.99 -10.21 9.81
CA ILE A 21 15.30 -10.47 11.08
C ILE A 21 13.90 -11.01 10.82
N PHE A 22 13.14 -10.33 9.95
CA PHE A 22 11.72 -10.63 9.81
C PHE A 22 11.45 -11.78 8.83
N GLY A 23 12.20 -11.89 7.74
CA GLY A 23 12.06 -12.95 6.74
C GLY A 23 12.17 -14.36 7.35
N PRO A 24 13.27 -14.70 8.06
CA PRO A 24 13.43 -16.02 8.68
C PRO A 24 12.38 -16.32 9.76
N ALA A 25 11.95 -15.30 10.51
CA ALA A 25 10.91 -15.48 11.52
C ALA A 25 9.53 -15.77 10.88
N GLU A 26 9.24 -15.14 9.75
CA GLU A 26 8.02 -15.39 8.98
C GLU A 26 8.03 -16.77 8.34
N THR A 27 9.13 -17.20 7.72
CA THR A 27 9.22 -18.55 7.12
C THR A 27 9.02 -19.64 8.17
N ALA A 28 9.70 -19.53 9.32
CA ALA A 28 9.52 -20.47 10.42
C ALA A 28 8.08 -20.46 10.99
N ARG A 29 7.36 -19.34 10.90
CA ARG A 29 5.93 -19.31 11.27
C ARG A 29 5.08 -20.05 10.23
N GLN A 30 5.34 -19.84 8.95
CA GLN A 30 4.61 -20.53 7.87
C GLN A 30 4.82 -22.04 7.92
N GLU A 31 6.04 -22.51 8.18
CA GLU A 31 6.36 -23.93 8.34
C GLU A 31 5.60 -24.57 9.51
N ARG A 32 5.52 -23.87 10.65
CA ARG A 32 4.74 -24.37 11.81
C ARG A 32 3.24 -24.44 11.50
N LEU A 33 2.70 -23.41 10.84
CA LEU A 33 1.30 -23.39 10.47
C LEU A 33 0.97 -24.46 9.44
N SER A 34 1.82 -24.66 8.42
CA SER A 34 1.61 -25.70 7.41
C SER A 34 1.71 -27.10 8.03
N ALA A 35 2.65 -27.35 8.94
CA ALA A 35 2.74 -28.61 9.68
C ALA A 35 1.46 -28.89 10.49
N LYS A 36 0.95 -27.89 11.21
CA LYS A 36 -0.29 -28.01 11.98
C LYS A 36 -1.50 -28.29 11.07
N LEU A 37 -1.58 -27.65 9.90
CA LEU A 37 -2.66 -27.90 8.94
C LEU A 37 -2.59 -29.32 8.37
N LEU A 38 -1.40 -29.84 8.08
CA LEU A 38 -1.22 -31.22 7.63
C LEU A 38 -1.55 -32.23 8.74
N GLU A 39 -1.21 -31.93 9.99
CA GLU A 39 -1.59 -32.74 11.15
C GLU A 39 -3.12 -32.81 11.28
N LEU A 40 -3.81 -31.66 11.23
CA LEU A 40 -5.27 -31.59 11.27
C LEU A 40 -5.92 -32.34 10.09
N ALA A 41 -5.32 -32.32 8.91
CA ALA A 41 -5.84 -33.05 7.76
C ALA A 41 -5.62 -34.58 7.88
N LYS A 42 -4.57 -35.01 8.57
CA LYS A 42 -4.28 -36.43 8.84
C LYS A 42 -5.14 -36.99 9.97
N GLN A 43 -5.56 -36.15 10.91
CA GLN A 43 -6.56 -36.55 11.89
C GLN A 43 -7.81 -37.02 11.14
N ALA A 44 -8.24 -38.25 11.41
CA ALA A 44 -9.49 -38.77 10.86
C ALA A 44 -10.60 -37.77 11.19
N LYS A 45 -11.46 -37.46 10.21
CA LYS A 45 -12.62 -36.59 10.43
C LYS A 45 -13.29 -37.08 11.70
N PRO A 46 -13.40 -36.24 12.76
CA PRO A 46 -14.09 -36.67 13.96
C PRO A 46 -15.46 -37.18 13.52
N GLU A 47 -15.88 -38.33 14.04
CA GLU A 47 -17.22 -38.85 13.77
C GLU A 47 -18.22 -37.71 14.02
N PRO A 48 -19.21 -37.52 13.14
CA PRO A 48 -20.21 -36.49 13.33
C PRO A 48 -21.06 -36.87 14.55
N ALA A 49 -20.59 -36.51 15.74
CA ALA A 49 -21.43 -36.42 16.91
C ALA A 49 -22.48 -35.35 16.58
N GLU A 50 -23.66 -35.82 16.19
CA GLU A 50 -24.90 -35.06 16.18
C GLU A 50 -25.01 -34.32 17.52
N MET A 51 -24.59 -33.05 17.59
CA MET A 51 -25.10 -32.06 18.55
C MET A 51 -24.43 -30.69 18.35
N LYS A 52 -25.31 -29.71 18.09
CA LYS A 52 -25.11 -28.25 18.04
C LYS A 52 -24.72 -27.67 16.69
N ILE A 53 -25.68 -27.79 15.79
CA ILE A 53 -26.03 -26.77 14.81
C ILE A 53 -26.56 -25.56 15.61
N ASP A 54 -25.67 -24.68 16.07
CA ASP A 54 -26.07 -23.32 16.47
C ASP A 54 -25.07 -22.32 15.89
N ALA A 55 -25.51 -21.74 14.78
CA ALA A 55 -25.23 -20.38 14.34
C ALA A 55 -23.77 -19.91 14.33
N MET A 56 -23.09 -20.08 13.19
CA MET A 56 -22.33 -18.99 12.56
C MET A 56 -22.38 -19.12 11.04
N GLU A 57 -23.58 -18.94 10.49
CA GLU A 57 -23.73 -18.43 9.12
C GLU A 57 -23.13 -17.01 9.10
N VAL A 58 -21.81 -16.90 8.89
CA VAL A 58 -21.17 -15.62 8.56
C VAL A 58 -21.45 -15.37 7.08
N ASP A 59 -22.70 -15.05 6.84
CA ASP A 59 -23.19 -14.43 5.63
C ASP A 59 -22.30 -13.23 5.29
N SER A 60 -21.46 -13.39 4.27
CA SER A 60 -21.20 -12.53 3.10
C SER A 60 -21.29 -10.99 3.19
N LYS A 61 -21.37 -10.36 4.37
CA LYS A 61 -21.21 -8.92 4.55
C LYS A 61 -19.72 -8.64 4.63
N LYS A 62 -19.12 -8.48 3.45
CA LYS A 62 -17.84 -7.77 3.30
C LYS A 62 -17.94 -6.48 4.12
N PRO A 63 -16.99 -6.18 5.04
CA PRO A 63 -17.03 -4.91 5.75
C PRO A 63 -16.91 -3.80 4.71
N THR A 64 -18.02 -3.14 4.41
CA THR A 64 -18.04 -1.95 3.56
C THR A 64 -17.43 -0.83 4.37
N ARG A 65 -16.09 -0.81 4.46
CA ARG A 65 -15.36 0.39 4.87
C ARG A 65 -15.88 1.51 3.99
N ALA A 66 -16.47 2.53 4.60
CA ALA A 66 -16.90 3.72 3.88
C ALA A 66 -15.72 4.18 2.99
N LEU A 67 -15.93 4.16 1.67
CA LEU A 67 -14.96 4.68 0.73
C LEU A 67 -14.86 6.17 1.01
N ILE A 68 -13.85 6.59 1.75
CA ILE A 68 -13.45 7.99 1.81
C ILE A 68 -13.14 8.36 0.35
N PRO A 69 -13.92 9.26 -0.29
CA PRO A 69 -13.62 9.66 -1.64
C PRO A 69 -12.26 10.34 -1.59
N LYS A 70 -11.24 9.66 -2.12
CA LYS A 70 -9.93 10.25 -2.33
C LYS A 70 -10.15 11.36 -3.35
N LYS A 71 -10.45 12.57 -2.87
CA LYS A 71 -10.40 13.78 -3.70
C LYS A 71 -8.99 13.79 -4.28
N ARG A 72 -8.88 13.43 -5.56
CA ARG A 72 -7.63 13.44 -6.29
C ARG A 72 -7.17 14.89 -6.21
N ILE A 73 -6.09 15.12 -5.47
CA ILE A 73 -5.40 16.40 -5.53
C ILE A 73 -4.81 16.43 -6.94
N ASP A 74 -5.50 17.08 -7.87
CA ASP A 74 -4.98 17.38 -9.18
C ASP A 74 -3.78 18.29 -8.97
N LYS A 75 -2.60 17.67 -8.92
CA LYS A 75 -1.33 18.37 -8.92
C LYS A 75 -1.25 19.07 -10.26
N ARG A 76 -1.74 20.30 -10.32
CA ARG A 76 -1.47 21.25 -11.40
C ARG A 76 0.04 21.50 -11.39
N ARG A 77 0.78 20.62 -12.06
CA ARG A 77 2.19 20.82 -12.35
C ARG A 77 2.25 21.99 -13.30
N LYS A 78 2.62 23.18 -12.81
CA LYS A 78 3.10 24.24 -13.68
C LYS A 78 4.35 23.69 -14.37
N LYS A 79 4.24 23.37 -15.65
CA LYS A 79 5.40 23.00 -16.47
C LYS A 79 6.25 24.26 -16.56
N SER A 80 7.30 24.37 -15.74
CA SER A 80 8.36 25.34 -16.02
C SER A 80 9.04 24.86 -17.30
N SER A 81 8.99 25.67 -18.36
CA SER A 81 9.77 25.39 -19.56
C SER A 81 11.25 25.34 -19.13
N ILE A 82 11.89 24.19 -19.33
CA ILE A 82 13.32 24.00 -19.08
C ILE A 82 14.16 24.96 -19.95
N THR A 83 13.59 25.43 -21.06
CA THR A 83 14.17 26.43 -21.92
C THR A 83 13.75 27.84 -21.49
N PHE A 84 14.72 28.76 -21.48
CA PHE A 84 14.46 30.18 -21.31
C PHE A 84 13.59 30.69 -22.45
N PRO A 85 12.58 31.55 -22.17
CA PRO A 85 11.80 32.19 -23.22
C PRO A 85 12.73 32.93 -24.20
N LYS A 86 12.54 32.70 -25.51
CA LYS A 86 13.32 33.43 -26.52
C LYS A 86 13.01 34.92 -26.43
N TYR A 87 13.93 35.76 -26.93
CA TYR A 87 13.75 37.22 -26.88
C TYR A 87 12.45 37.69 -27.54
N SER A 88 12.07 37.08 -28.67
CA SER A 88 10.79 37.30 -29.36
C SER A 88 9.58 37.04 -28.45
N ASP A 89 9.60 35.95 -27.70
CA ASP A 89 8.51 35.53 -26.83
C ASP A 89 8.32 36.49 -25.66
N ARG A 90 9.43 37.07 -25.16
CA ARG A 90 9.43 38.11 -24.12
C ARG A 90 8.83 39.41 -24.61
N LEU A 91 9.19 39.86 -25.82
CA LEU A 91 8.59 41.06 -26.43
C LEU A 91 7.10 40.88 -26.71
N ALA A 92 6.70 39.73 -27.24
CA ALA A 92 5.29 39.42 -27.49
C ALA A 92 4.47 39.39 -26.20
N ALA A 93 5.00 38.80 -25.12
CA ALA A 93 4.36 38.81 -23.81
C ALA A 93 4.25 40.23 -23.23
N LYS A 94 5.29 41.06 -23.38
CA LYS A 94 5.27 42.47 -22.93
C LYS A 94 4.19 43.28 -23.66
N LYS A 95 4.10 43.14 -24.99
CA LYS A 95 3.08 43.82 -25.81
C LYS A 95 1.65 43.39 -25.43
N LYS A 96 1.43 42.10 -25.16
CA LYS A 96 0.12 41.60 -24.71
C LYS A 96 -0.28 42.13 -23.33
N ARG A 97 0.68 42.36 -22.44
CA ARG A 97 0.44 42.92 -21.09
C ARG A 97 0.24 44.42 -21.10
N SER A 98 0.79 45.15 -22.08
CA SER A 98 0.55 46.59 -22.24
C SER A 98 -0.74 46.91 -23.00
N ALA A 99 -1.32 45.92 -23.69
CA ALA A 99 -2.59 46.06 -24.43
C ALA A 99 -3.82 45.64 -23.60
N LYS A 100 -3.62 45.33 -22.31
CA LYS A 100 -4.67 44.99 -21.35
C LYS A 100 -4.57 45.97 -20.19
#